data_AF-S0FNW8-F1
#
_entry.id   AF-S0FNW8-F1
#
_cell.length_a   1.000
_cell.length_b   1.000
_cell.length_c   1.000
_cell.angle_alpha   90.00
_cell.angle_beta   90.00
_cell.angle_gamma   90.00
#
_symmetry.space_group_name_H-M   'P 1'
#
loop_
_entity.id
_entity.type
_entity.pdbx_description
1 polymer ?
#
loop_
_entity_poly.entity_id
_entity_poly.type
_entity_poly.pdbx_seq_one_letter_code
_entity_poly.pdbx_strand_id
1 'polypeptide(L)' 'MENNIVFNVVLMLAAVWISIYTFSFGVWTWKKKNKFGAFIVMLIALVTTVLPFIYLFL' A
#
# COMPACT_ATOMS: atom_id res chain seq x y z
N MET A 1 2.78 1.58 27.55
CA MET A 1 1.72 1.06 26.66
C MET A 1 1.13 2.15 25.74
N GLU A 2 1.20 3.44 26.07
CA GLU A 2 0.62 4.53 25.25
C GLU A 2 1.33 4.76 23.90
N ASN A 3 2.65 4.57 23.83
CA ASN A 3 3.45 4.77 22.60
C ASN A 3 3.07 3.86 21.42
N ASN A 4 2.37 2.75 21.65
CA ASN A 4 2.08 1.77 20.61
C ASN A 4 0.92 2.21 19.71
N ILE A 5 -0.03 2.99 20.24
CA ILE A 5 -1.23 3.41 19.47
C ILE A 5 -0.84 4.46 18.43
N VAL A 6 -0.10 5.49 18.84
CA VAL A 6 0.37 6.54 17.92
C VAL A 6 1.22 5.95 16.80
N PHE A 7 2.12 5.02 17.15
CA PHE A 7 2.95 4.32 16.18
C PHE A 7 2.12 3.53 15.15
N ASN A 8 1.12 2.78 15.59
CA ASN A 8 0.25 2.01 14.71
C ASN A 8 -0.55 2.90 13.75
N VAL A 9 -1.06 4.04 14.24
CA VAL A 9 -1.78 5.02 13.41
C VAL A 9 -0.88 5.64 12.34
N VAL A 10 0.35 6.00 12.71
CA VAL A 10 1.34 6.54 11.75
C VAL A 10 1.68 5.51 10.69
N LEU A 11 1.88 4.23 11.06
CA LEU A 11 2.12 3.15 10.10
C LEU A 11 0.94 2.94 9.14
N MET A 12 -0.29 2.97 9.63
CA MET A 12 -1.48 2.88 8.77
C MET A 12 -1.58 4.05 7.79
N LEU A 13 -1.36 5.28 8.26
CA LEU A 13 -1.38 6.47 7.41
C LEU A 13 -0.30 6.41 6.33
N ALA A 14 0.92 6.01 6.70
CA ALA A 14 2.00 5.81 5.74
C ALA A 14 1.66 4.73 4.71
N ALA A 15 1.12 3.58 5.15
CA ALA A 15 0.72 2.49 4.26
C ALA A 15 -0.36 2.94 3.27
N VAL A 16 -1.41 3.62 3.74
CA VAL A 16 -2.47 4.17 2.87
C VAL A 16 -1.90 5.17 1.86
N TRP A 17 -1.03 6.07 2.31
CA TRP A 17 -0.40 7.08 1.44
C TRP A 17 0.43 6.44 0.32
N ILE A 18 1.28 5.48 0.68
CA ILE A 18 2.10 4.71 -0.27
C ILE A 18 1.20 3.95 -1.25
N SER A 19 0.12 3.36 -0.75
CA SER A 19 -0.83 2.59 -1.56
C SER A 19 -1.52 3.46 -2.60
N ILE A 20 -1.96 4.67 -2.24
CA ILE A 20 -2.56 5.64 -3.18
C ILE A 20 -1.55 6.01 -4.28
N TYR A 21 -0.31 6.31 -3.91
CA TYR A 21 0.74 6.65 -4.89
C TYR A 21 1.03 5.48 -5.82
N THR A 22 1.08 4.26 -5.27
CA THR A 22 1.36 3.03 -6.01
C THR A 22 0.21 2.68 -6.96
N PHE A 23 -1.05 2.89 -6.56
CA PHE A 23 -2.21 2.76 -7.43
C PHE A 23 -2.17 3.76 -8.59
N SER A 24 -1.87 5.03 -8.32
CA SER A 24 -1.69 6.04 -9.38
C SER A 24 -0.57 5.64 -10.35
N PHE A 25 0.53 5.09 -9.85
CA PHE A 25 1.63 4.60 -10.69
C PHE A 25 1.22 3.37 -11.51
N GLY A 26 0.45 2.44 -10.93
CA GLY A 26 -0.11 1.28 -11.62
C GLY A 26 -1.01 1.68 -12.77
N VAL A 27 -1.93 2.64 -12.54
CA VAL A 27 -2.82 3.19 -13.57
C VAL A 27 -2.02 3.88 -14.68
N TRP A 28 -1.00 4.66 -14.34
CA TRP A 28 -0.11 5.29 -15.34
C TRP A 28 0.63 4.26 -16.18
N THR A 29 1.17 3.21 -15.54
CA THR A 29 1.89 2.12 -16.21
C THR A 29 0.96 1.34 -17.15
N TRP A 30 -0.30 1.16 -16.76
CA TRP A 30 -1.34 0.53 -17.59
C TRP A 30 -1.59 1.36 -18.86
N LYS A 31 -1.70 2.69 -18.73
CA LYS A 31 -1.87 3.61 -19.86
C LYS A 31 -0.68 3.57 -20.83
N LYS A 32 0.52 3.25 -20.34
CA LYS A 32 1.74 3.12 -21.15
C LYS A 32 1.91 1.78 -21.86
N LYS A 33 0.82 0.98 -21.96
CA LYS A 33 0.75 -0.37 -22.54
C LYS A 33 1.55 -1.45 -21.81
N ASN A 34 2.20 -1.14 -20.68
CA ASN A 34 2.88 -2.13 -19.85
C ASN A 34 1.90 -2.76 -18.83
N LYS A 35 1.01 -3.61 -19.32
CA LYS A 35 -0.06 -4.22 -18.51
C LYS A 35 0.48 -5.16 -17.42
N PHE A 36 1.55 -5.88 -17.71
CA PHE A 36 2.17 -6.80 -16.74
C PHE A 36 2.81 -6.05 -15.59
N GLY A 37 3.58 -4.99 -15.88
CA GLY A 37 4.15 -4.13 -14.86
C GLY A 37 3.06 -3.46 -14.00
N ALA A 38 1.99 -2.98 -14.64
CA ALA A 38 0.86 -2.41 -13.92
C ALA A 38 0.16 -3.40 -12.97
N PHE A 39 -0.01 -4.65 -13.40
CA PHE A 39 -0.60 -5.71 -12.58
C PHE A 39 0.28 -6.04 -11.35
N ILE A 40 1.60 -6.21 -11.55
CA ILE A 40 2.53 -6.46 -10.44
C ILE A 40 2.53 -5.29 -9.45
N VAL A 41 2.56 -4.06 -9.95
CA VAL A 41 2.52 -2.85 -9.09
C VAL A 41 1.25 -2.79 -8.25
N MET A 42 0.08 -3.13 -8.82
CA MET A 42 -1.17 -3.21 -8.05
C MET A 42 -1.13 -4.33 -6.99
N LEU A 43 -0.55 -5.48 -7.33
CA LEU A 43 -0.34 -6.58 -6.37
C LEU A 43 0.56 -6.15 -5.19
N ILE A 44 1.65 -5.46 -5.49
CA ILE A 44 2.56 -4.92 -4.47
C ILE A 44 1.84 -3.91 -3.59
N ALA A 45 1.03 -2.99 -4.17
CA ALA A 45 0.23 -2.03 -3.40
C ALA A 45 -0.72 -2.73 -2.43
N LEU A 46 -1.37 -3.80 -2.89
CA LEU A 46 -2.29 -4.59 -2.08
C LEU A 46 -1.55 -5.30 -0.94
N VAL A 47 -0.44 -5.98 -1.22
CA VAL A 47 0.37 -6.67 -0.19
C VAL A 47 0.93 -5.69 0.83
N THR A 48 1.48 -4.55 0.39
CA THR A 48 2.03 -3.52 1.30
C THR A 48 0.98 -2.87 2.19
N THR A 49 -0.30 -2.91 1.81
CA THR A 49 -1.41 -2.42 2.64
C THR A 49 -1.95 -3.51 3.56
N VAL A 50 -2.05 -4.74 3.08
CA VAL A 50 -2.63 -5.87 3.81
C VAL A 50 -1.68 -6.39 4.89
N LEU A 51 -0.37 -6.43 4.65
CA LEU A 51 0.62 -6.88 5.64
C LEU A 51 0.53 -6.14 6.99
N PRO A 52 0.60 -4.80 7.01
CA PRO A 52 0.50 -4.06 8.28
C PRO A 52 -0.90 -4.19 8.88
N PHE A 53 -1.96 -4.33 8.08
CA PHE A 53 -3.30 -4.57 8.61
C PHE A 53 -3.37 -5.90 9.37
N ILE A 54 -2.84 -6.98 8.80
CA ILE A 54 -2.79 -8.30 9.47
C ILE A 54 -1.98 -8.18 10.77
N TYR A 55 -0.77 -7.61 10.71
CA TYR A 55 0.10 -7.54 11.88
C TYR A 55 -0.47 -6.68 13.03
N LEU A 56 -1.29 -5.68 12.71
CA LEU A 56 -1.83 -4.74 13.69
C LEU A 56 -3.20 -5.14 14.25
N PHE A 57 -4.01 -5.91 13.50
CA PHE A 57 -5.42 -6.17 13.85
C PHE A 57 -5.78 -7.65 13.97
N LEU A 58 -4.98 -8.58 13.44
CA LEU A 58 -5.21 -10.03 13.50
C LEU A 58 -4.19 -10.69 14.45
#